data_AF-A0A4Q1CK24-F1
#
_entry.id   AF-A0A4Q1CK24-F1
#
_cell.length_a   1.000
_cell.length_b   1.000
_cell.length_c   1.000
_cell.angle_alpha   90.00
_cell.angle_beta   90.00
_cell.angle_gamma   90.00
#
_symmetry.space_group_name_H-M   'P 1'
#
loop_
_entity.id
_entity.type
_entity.pdbx_description
1 polymer ?
#
loop_
_entity_poly.entity_id
_entity_poly.type
_entity_poly.pdbx_seq_one_letter_code
_entity_poly.pdbx_strand_id
1 'polypeptide(L)'
;MAQLEENSIINQIRGQIGKQLVFKRYGKKTVVSKYPDMSNVKPSKLQKKKRSRFAEAVMYAQLINNDAVLKEEYRKKVKKGQTVYHYAIKEFLKEQ
;
A
#
# COMPACT_ATOMS: atom_id res chain seq x y z
N MET A 1 -21.26 0.15 6.61
CA MET A 1 -20.61 -0.58 5.50
C MET A 1 -21.53 -1.72 5.13
N ALA A 2 -21.65 -2.06 3.85
CA ALA A 2 -22.50 -3.15 3.40
C ALA A 2 -21.65 -4.23 2.73
N GLN A 3 -21.96 -5.50 3.01
CA GLN A 3 -21.38 -6.65 2.30
C GLN A 3 -22.29 -6.99 1.12
N LEU A 4 -21.71 -7.29 -0.04
CA LEU A 4 -22.46 -7.78 -1.19
C LEU A 4 -22.58 -9.32 -1.15
N GLU A 5 -23.73 -9.80 -1.60
CA GLU A 5 -23.95 -11.21 -1.90
C GLU A 5 -23.12 -11.66 -3.11
N GLU A 6 -22.66 -12.92 -3.09
CA GLU A 6 -21.74 -13.44 -4.11
C GLU A 6 -22.31 -13.36 -5.53
N ASN A 7 -23.64 -13.51 -5.67
CA ASN A 7 -24.36 -13.55 -6.95
C ASN A 7 -24.84 -12.18 -7.45
N SER A 8 -24.47 -11.08 -6.77
CA SER A 8 -24.82 -9.75 -7.25
C SER A 8 -24.01 -9.36 -8.49
N ILE A 9 -24.66 -8.81 -9.51
CA ILE A 9 -24.01 -8.27 -10.72
C ILE A 9 -22.93 -7.24 -10.35
N ILE A 10 -23.14 -6.52 -9.25
CA ILE A 10 -22.28 -5.45 -8.76
C ILE A 10 -20.99 -6.02 -8.11
N ASN A 11 -20.95 -7.31 -7.78
CA ASN A 11 -19.80 -7.97 -7.14
C ASN A 11 -18.57 -8.09 -8.06
N GLN A 12 -18.74 -7.91 -9.37
CA GLN A 12 -17.62 -7.87 -10.32
C GLN A 12 -16.93 -6.51 -10.39
N ILE A 13 -17.57 -5.45 -9.88
CA ILE A 13 -17.06 -4.09 -9.94
C ILE A 13 -15.97 -3.87 -8.88
N ARG A 14 -14.90 -3.16 -9.25
CA ARG A 14 -13.76 -2.85 -8.38
C ARG A 14 -13.43 -1.36 -8.40
N GLY A 15 -12.89 -0.87 -7.29
CA GLY A 15 -12.40 0.51 -7.21
C GLY A 15 -13.47 1.50 -6.82
N GLN A 16 -13.28 2.77 -7.20
CA GLN A 16 -14.20 3.87 -6.89
C GLN A 16 -15.17 4.12 -8.04
N ILE A 17 -16.42 4.44 -7.71
CA ILE A 17 -17.41 4.93 -8.67
C ILE A 17 -17.80 6.36 -8.27
N GLY A 18 -17.59 7.31 -9.18
CA GLY A 18 -18.07 8.68 -9.07
C GLY A 18 -17.63 9.45 -7.82
N LYS A 19 -16.54 9.04 -7.14
CA LYS A 19 -16.16 9.53 -5.80
C LYS A 19 -17.31 9.47 -4.78
N GLN A 20 -18.24 8.54 -4.96
CA GLN A 20 -19.39 8.33 -4.08
C GLN A 20 -19.27 6.99 -3.34
N LEU A 21 -18.84 5.94 -4.05
CA LEU A 21 -18.73 4.58 -3.53
C LEU A 21 -17.35 3.99 -3.83
N VAL A 22 -16.92 3.10 -2.94
CA VAL A 22 -15.69 2.31 -3.08
C VAL A 22 -16.02 0.84 -2.85
N PHE A 23 -15.69 0.01 -3.83
CA PHE A 23 -15.82 -1.44 -3.81
C PHE A 23 -14.48 -2.05 -3.40
N LYS A 24 -14.42 -2.55 -2.16
CA LYS A 24 -13.22 -3.13 -1.54
C LYS A 24 -13.35 -4.64 -1.48
N ARG A 25 -12.36 -5.36 -2.00
CA ARG A 25 -12.35 -6.82 -1.98
C ARG A 25 -11.42 -7.34 -0.90
N TYR A 26 -11.98 -8.10 0.04
CA TYR A 26 -11.29 -8.75 1.14
C TYR A 26 -11.42 -10.25 0.96
N GLY A 27 -10.43 -10.87 0.31
CA GLY A 27 -10.49 -12.28 -0.07
C GLY A 27 -11.67 -12.56 -1.01
N LYS A 28 -12.65 -13.34 -0.52
CA LYS A 28 -13.89 -13.67 -1.25
C LYS A 28 -15.02 -12.66 -1.04
N LYS A 29 -14.89 -11.74 -0.07
CA LYS A 29 -15.95 -10.78 0.28
C LYS A 29 -15.74 -9.46 -0.44
N THR A 30 -16.83 -8.85 -0.91
CA THR A 30 -16.83 -7.48 -1.41
C THR A 30 -17.60 -6.58 -0.45
N VAL A 31 -16.94 -5.52 0.01
CA VAL A 31 -17.48 -4.52 0.92
C VAL A 31 -17.64 -3.21 0.17
N VAL A 32 -18.83 -2.64 0.23
CA VAL A 32 -19.14 -1.32 -0.32
C VAL A 32 -19.15 -0.30 0.81
N SER A 33 -18.38 0.77 0.61
CA SER A 33 -18.33 1.91 1.51
C SER A 33 -18.51 3.22 0.75
N LYS A 34 -19.05 4.24 1.42
CA LYS A 34 -18.98 5.62 0.92
C LYS A 34 -17.54 6.00 0.64
N TYR A 35 -17.31 6.80 -0.39
CA TYR A 35 -15.99 7.37 -0.67
C TYR A 35 -15.54 8.19 0.55
N PRO A 36 -14.31 7.97 1.04
CA PRO A 36 -13.82 8.66 2.23
C PRO A 36 -13.66 10.15 1.93
N ASP A 37 -14.31 10.98 2.73
CA ASP A 37 -14.04 12.42 2.73
C ASP A 37 -12.81 12.70 3.59
N MET A 38 -11.73 13.11 2.93
CA MET A 38 -10.44 13.39 3.57
C MET A 38 -10.18 14.90 3.75
N SER A 39 -11.12 15.76 3.35
CA SER A 39 -10.93 17.23 3.31
C SER A 39 -10.59 17.84 4.66
N ASN A 40 -11.23 17.37 5.74
CA ASN A 40 -11.07 17.89 7.09
C ASN A 40 -10.10 17.07 7.96
N VAL A 41 -9.43 16.06 7.39
CA VAL A 41 -8.55 15.16 8.15
C VAL A 41 -7.22 15.84 8.42
N LYS A 42 -7.03 16.31 9.65
CA LYS A 42 -5.76 16.91 10.12
C LYS A 42 -4.84 15.83 10.70
N PRO A 43 -3.70 15.52 10.07
CA PRO A 43 -2.79 14.51 10.59
C PRO A 43 -2.08 15.00 11.86
N SER A 44 -1.96 14.12 12.86
CA SER A 44 -1.23 14.41 14.09
C SER A 44 0.28 14.57 13.84
N LYS A 45 1.01 15.18 14.79
CA LYS A 45 2.48 15.32 14.69
C LYS A 45 3.16 13.97 14.46
N LEU A 46 2.71 12.92 15.17
CA LEU A 46 3.25 11.58 15.01
C LEU A 46 2.93 10.98 13.64
N GLN A 47 1.71 11.18 13.13
CA GLN A 47 1.32 10.73 11.79
C GLN A 47 2.17 11.40 10.70
N LYS A 48 2.42 12.72 10.80
CA LYS A 48 3.32 13.43 9.88
C LYS A 48 4.73 12.85 9.91
N LYS A 49 5.29 12.64 11.10
CA LYS A 49 6.63 12.04 11.26
C LYS A 49 6.71 10.65 10.62
N LYS A 50 5.72 9.78 10.86
CA LYS A 50 5.68 8.44 10.27
C LYS A 50 5.52 8.48 8.74
N ARG A 51 4.74 9.41 8.19
CA ARG A 51 4.61 9.61 6.74
C ARG A 51 5.92 10.07 6.10
N SER A 52 6.62 11.04 6.71
CA SER A 52 7.95 11.49 6.24
C SER A 52 8.93 10.32 6.21
N ARG A 53 9.04 9.59 7.33
CA ARG A 53 9.92 8.42 7.43
C ARG A 53 9.60 7.36 6.38
N PHE A 54 8.33 7.12 6.11
CA PHE A 54 7.94 6.16 5.08
C PHE A 54 8.28 6.66 3.66
N ALA A 55 8.16 7.96 3.40
CA ALA A 55 8.57 8.55 2.13
C ALA A 55 10.08 8.39 1.90
N GLU A 56 10.89 8.65 2.92
CA GLU A 56 12.34 8.41 2.90
C GLU A 56 12.66 6.93 2.62
N ALA A 57 11.95 6.01 3.27
CA ALA A 57 12.12 4.57 3.04
C ALA A 57 11.78 4.16 1.60
N VAL A 58 10.73 4.76 1.02
CA VAL A 58 10.35 4.51 -0.37
C VAL A 58 11.42 5.03 -1.33
N MET A 59 11.93 6.24 -1.11
CA MET A 59 13.01 6.80 -1.93
C MET A 59 14.25 5.90 -1.87
N TYR A 60 14.65 5.46 -0.68
CA TYR A 60 15.76 4.53 -0.49
C TYR A 60 15.57 3.22 -1.27
N ALA A 61 14.40 2.61 -1.16
CA ALA A 61 14.09 1.38 -1.88
C ALA A 61 14.02 1.55 -3.40
N GLN A 62 13.57 2.73 -3.88
CA GLN A 62 13.58 3.06 -5.30
C GLN A 62 14.99 3.20 -5.84
N LEU A 63 15.90 3.87 -5.11
CA LEU A 63 17.32 3.99 -5.49
C LEU A 63 17.96 2.61 -5.70
N ILE A 64 17.80 1.71 -4.72
CA ILE A 64 18.34 0.34 -4.82
C ILE A 64 17.69 -0.44 -5.96
N ASN A 65 16.38 -0.31 -6.16
CA ASN A 65 15.67 -1.10 -7.16
C ASN A 65 15.93 -0.64 -8.61
N ASN A 66 16.34 0.63 -8.79
CA ASN A 66 16.64 1.22 -10.09
C ASN A 66 18.12 1.03 -10.49
N ASP A 67 19.03 0.89 -9.53
CA ASP A 67 20.42 0.54 -9.79
C ASP A 67 20.58 -0.98 -9.98
N ALA A 68 21.04 -1.40 -11.16
CA ALA A 68 21.19 -2.82 -11.48
C ALA A 68 22.22 -3.54 -10.60
N VAL A 69 23.30 -2.88 -10.19
CA VAL A 69 24.36 -3.47 -9.37
C VAL A 69 23.85 -3.69 -7.95
N LEU A 70 23.33 -2.63 -7.33
CA LEU A 70 22.79 -2.68 -5.97
C LEU A 70 21.61 -3.65 -5.87
N LYS A 71 20.75 -3.70 -6.89
CA LYS A 71 19.63 -4.62 -6.92
C LYS A 71 20.06 -6.08 -6.88
N GLU A 72 21.10 -6.46 -7.63
CA GLU A 72 21.60 -7.83 -7.65
C GLU A 72 22.32 -8.20 -6.35
N GLU A 73 23.03 -7.26 -5.72
CA GLU A 73 23.56 -7.45 -4.36
C GLU A 73 22.44 -7.70 -3.35
N TYR A 74 21.38 -6.91 -3.41
CA TYR A 74 20.22 -7.07 -2.54
C TYR A 74 19.47 -8.37 -2.83
N ARG A 75 19.38 -8.80 -4.08
CA ARG A 75 18.71 -10.05 -4.47
C ARG A 75 19.30 -11.26 -3.73
N LYS A 76 20.61 -11.25 -3.44
CA LYS A 76 21.28 -12.29 -2.64
C LYS A 76 20.83 -12.33 -1.17
N LYS A 77 20.43 -11.19 -0.61
CA LYS A 77 19.94 -11.06 0.78
C LYS A 77 18.45 -11.39 0.92
N VAL A 78 17.69 -11.29 -0.17
CA VAL A 78 16.22 -11.41 -0.19
C VAL A 78 15.79 -12.87 -0.15
N LYS A 79 14.81 -13.20 0.70
CA LYS A 79 14.23 -14.55 0.79
C LYS A 79 13.24 -14.80 -0.35
N LYS A 80 13.05 -16.08 -0.73
CA LYS A 80 12.06 -16.49 -1.74
C LYS A 80 10.67 -15.93 -1.42
N GLY A 81 10.04 -15.27 -2.39
CA GLY A 81 8.72 -14.65 -2.25
C GLY A 81 8.74 -13.18 -1.80
N GLN A 82 9.90 -12.61 -1.47
CA GLN A 82 10.05 -11.18 -1.22
C GLN A 82 10.64 -10.47 -2.44
N THR A 83 10.31 -9.19 -2.62
CA THR A 83 10.97 -8.36 -3.63
C THR A 83 12.06 -7.52 -2.97
N VAL A 84 13.11 -7.19 -3.73
CA VAL A 84 14.19 -6.30 -3.31
C VAL A 84 13.63 -4.98 -2.75
N TYR A 85 12.64 -4.41 -3.44
CA TYR A 85 11.95 -3.19 -3.01
C TYR A 85 11.36 -3.30 -1.60
N HIS A 86 10.53 -4.32 -1.33
CA HIS A 86 9.91 -4.47 -0.02
C HIS A 86 10.92 -4.83 1.08
N TYR A 87 12.00 -5.53 0.72
CA TYR A 87 13.09 -5.83 1.64
C TYR A 87 13.84 -4.54 2.04
N ALA A 88 14.21 -3.71 1.08
CA ALA A 88 14.91 -2.44 1.33
C ALA A 88 14.08 -1.47 2.19
N ILE A 89 12.76 -1.37 1.96
CA ILE A 89 11.88 -0.60 2.84
C ILE A 89 11.93 -1.13 4.27
N LYS A 90 11.88 -2.46 4.43
CA LYS A 90 11.90 -3.09 5.75
C LYS A 90 13.22 -2.87 6.48
N GLU A 91 14.34 -2.92 5.75
CA GLU A 91 15.68 -2.65 6.28
C GLU A 91 15.78 -1.22 6.80
N PHE A 92 15.45 -0.23 5.95
CA PHE A 92 15.44 1.20 6.33
C PHE A 92 14.53 1.49 7.54
N LEU A 93 13.35 0.85 7.60
CA LEU A 93 12.43 1.01 8.71
C LEU A 93 12.86 0.27 10.00
N LYS A 94 13.90 -0.57 9.96
CA LYS A 94 14.44 -1.27 11.13
C LYS A 94 15.70 -0.64 11.70
N GLU A 95 16.53 -0.03 10.86
CA GLU A 95 17.84 0.53 11.25
C GLU A 95 17.75 1.89 11.99
N GLN A 96 16.55 2.43 12.20
CA GLN A 96 16.28 3.65 13.00
C GLN A 96 15.12 3.50 13.97
#